data_AF-A0A1M7Z0Z0-F1
#
_entry.id   AF-A0A1M7Z0Z0-F1
#
_cell.length_a   1.000
_cell.length_b   1.000
_cell.length_c   1.000
_cell.angle_alpha   90.00
_cell.angle_beta   90.00
_cell.angle_gamma   90.00
#
_symmetry.space_group_name_H-M   'P 1'
#
loop_
_entity.id
_entity.type
_entity.pdbx_description
1 polymer ?
#
loop_
_entity_poly.entity_id
_entity_poly.type
_entity_poly.pdbx_seq_one_letter_code
_entity_poly.pdbx_strand_id
1 'polypeptide(L)'
;MRKAIISVGIVMSSALLTACGGDGGSGSEGSGGGLGSTSISADSYVAGEFKDAQSTSLNHILYPNQSDLGWECVQNSDDRYFESDRVIVVGEVGMSDDDYRWGATLGERSLDRALTAVGLSHEQYLSLKPGVSTEIAGRITTMLAEIDYANSGNSVLGIDLYDDEVLDRYFDGATRSGLYDAQPVSDWRDISTYIVDNGLYGSNVWATRPFEVELQRMTHQEQIDLYTDLKAEFDANGAYTDATPVDVFDSIEKMVVCLSSSRSNSEWGMGTKTGFEVAAKSAAQRPDDLTIATHEVIHHLQVTITAPLDGKIALERWFSEGQAVKLSGMAATSDKGHGRMTLDVISFLDASRMYGFANQNEYPDYGQAYNWFLGKFGQSEGVGLLFDIRNNSEHPHGHAFGHESFVEALNTLTPASCTYDCSYELSDYRLDYPTQLQNL
;
A
#
# COMPACT_ATOMS: atom_id res chain seq x y z
N MET A 1 -21.02 -23.82 8.70
CA MET A 1 -20.57 -23.79 7.30
C MET A 1 -19.33 -22.91 7.25
N ARG A 2 -18.14 -23.48 7.04
CA ARG A 2 -16.88 -22.73 6.96
C ARG A 2 -16.83 -22.06 5.58
N LYS A 3 -17.00 -20.73 5.52
CA LYS A 3 -16.74 -19.96 4.30
C LYS A 3 -15.22 -19.91 4.12
N ALA A 4 -14.71 -20.60 3.11
CA ALA A 4 -13.34 -20.39 2.65
C ALA A 4 -13.32 -19.05 1.90
N ILE A 5 -12.78 -18.01 2.53
CA ILE A 5 -12.54 -16.71 1.91
C ILE A 5 -11.13 -16.76 1.35
N ILE A 6 -11.03 -16.89 0.02
CA ILE A 6 -9.77 -16.83 -0.70
C ILE A 6 -9.28 -15.37 -0.62
N SER A 7 -8.29 -15.15 0.25
CA SER A 7 -7.66 -13.85 0.48
C SER A 7 -6.50 -13.70 -0.50
N VAL A 8 -6.78 -13.25 -1.72
CA VAL A 8 -5.75 -12.77 -2.64
C VAL A 8 -5.77 -11.25 -2.57
N GLY A 9 -4.97 -10.71 -1.65
CA GLY A 9 -4.73 -9.28 -1.48
C GLY A 9 -3.72 -8.76 -2.50
N ILE A 10 -4.02 -9.00 -3.77
CA ILE A 10 -3.37 -8.36 -4.91
C ILE A 10 -4.47 -7.49 -5.51
N VAL A 11 -4.23 -6.19 -5.72
CA VAL A 11 -5.11 -5.36 -6.55
C VAL A 11 -4.95 -5.84 -7.99
N MET A 12 -5.50 -7.02 -8.29
CA MET A 12 -5.62 -7.54 -9.65
C MET A 12 -6.67 -6.69 -10.36
N SER A 13 -6.32 -5.45 -10.69
CA SER A 13 -7.12 -4.60 -11.58
C SER A 13 -6.84 -5.00 -13.03
N SER A 14 -7.17 -6.24 -13.38
CA SER A 14 -7.23 -6.72 -14.78
C SER A 14 -8.58 -6.37 -15.44
N ALA A 15 -9.21 -5.28 -15.01
CA ALA A 15 -10.43 -4.78 -15.62
C ALA A 15 -10.08 -3.89 -16.81
N LEU A 16 -10.56 -4.31 -17.98
CA LEU A 16 -10.44 -3.64 -19.27
C LEU A 16 -10.67 -2.11 -19.14
N LEU A 17 -9.60 -1.31 -19.09
CA LEU A 17 -9.63 0.18 -19.07
C LEU A 17 -10.06 0.78 -20.43
N THR A 18 -10.97 0.13 -21.16
CA THR A 18 -11.39 0.49 -22.53
C THR A 18 -12.26 1.74 -22.63
N ALA A 19 -12.57 2.39 -21.51
CA ALA A 19 -13.51 3.51 -21.49
C ALA A 19 -12.91 4.79 -20.86
N CYS A 20 -11.93 5.40 -21.52
CA CYS A 20 -11.52 6.80 -21.27
C CYS A 20 -11.21 7.58 -22.57
N GLY A 21 -11.84 7.21 -23.69
CA GLY A 21 -11.81 7.97 -24.94
C GLY A 21 -13.11 8.72 -25.20
N GLY A 22 -13.43 9.72 -24.37
CA GLY A 22 -14.60 10.58 -24.54
C GLY A 22 -14.26 11.83 -25.36
N ASP A 23 -14.90 11.97 -26.52
CA ASP A 23 -14.73 13.02 -27.51
C ASP A 23 -15.04 14.44 -26.97
N GLY A 24 -14.36 15.44 -27.52
CA GLY A 24 -14.27 16.80 -26.98
C GLY A 24 -15.60 17.55 -26.87
N GLY A 25 -15.86 18.11 -25.69
CA GLY A 25 -16.95 19.06 -25.44
C GLY A 25 -16.47 20.23 -24.58
N SER A 26 -16.29 21.39 -25.20
CA SER A 26 -15.94 22.64 -24.52
C SER A 26 -17.07 23.12 -23.61
N GLY A 27 -16.85 23.12 -22.30
CA GLY A 27 -17.74 23.70 -21.29
C GLY A 27 -16.93 24.08 -20.05
N SER A 28 -16.73 25.38 -19.86
CA SER A 28 -15.98 26.00 -18.78
C SER A 28 -16.72 26.00 -17.44
N GLU A 29 -15.95 25.75 -16.37
CA GLU A 29 -15.96 26.39 -15.03
C GLU A 29 -15.90 25.39 -13.87
N GLY A 30 -14.74 25.35 -13.22
CA GLY A 30 -14.45 24.64 -11.98
C GLY A 30 -12.96 24.73 -11.68
N SER A 31 -12.57 25.60 -10.73
CA SER A 31 -11.18 25.84 -10.37
C SER A 31 -10.56 24.62 -9.68
N GLY A 32 -9.94 23.72 -10.44
CA GLY A 32 -8.98 22.75 -9.94
C GLY A 32 -7.60 23.16 -10.43
N GLY A 33 -6.62 23.28 -9.54
CA GLY A 33 -5.22 23.51 -9.92
C GLY A 33 -4.79 22.41 -10.90
N GLY A 34 -4.60 22.76 -12.16
CA GLY A 34 -4.37 21.78 -13.22
C GLY A 34 -3.09 20.99 -12.97
N LEU A 35 -3.19 19.65 -12.98
CA LEU A 35 -2.09 18.70 -12.76
C LEU A 35 -1.04 18.68 -13.91
N GLY A 36 -0.92 19.75 -14.67
CA GLY A 36 0.02 19.89 -15.78
C GLY A 36 -0.34 19.07 -17.03
N SER A 37 0.60 19.01 -17.98
CA SER A 37 0.48 18.21 -19.21
C SER A 37 0.62 16.72 -18.91
N THR A 38 -0.18 15.87 -19.57
CA THR A 38 -0.11 14.40 -19.45
C THR A 38 0.88 13.74 -20.40
N SER A 39 1.42 14.48 -21.38
CA SER A 39 2.33 13.92 -22.39
C SER A 39 3.79 13.90 -21.94
N ILE A 40 4.49 12.80 -22.29
CA ILE A 40 5.93 12.62 -22.07
C ILE A 40 6.61 12.54 -23.44
N SER A 41 7.53 13.46 -23.71
CA SER A 41 8.41 13.42 -24.89
C SER A 41 9.83 13.03 -24.49
N ALA A 42 10.59 12.49 -25.45
CA ALA A 42 11.98 12.08 -25.22
C ALA A 42 12.89 13.24 -24.77
N ASP A 43 12.60 14.47 -25.21
CA ASP A 43 13.31 15.68 -24.80
C ASP A 43 13.03 16.08 -23.34
N SER A 44 12.07 15.42 -22.69
CA SER A 44 11.61 15.71 -21.34
C SER A 44 11.94 14.62 -20.33
N TYR A 45 12.81 13.68 -20.71
CA TYR A 45 13.22 12.60 -19.83
C TYR A 45 14.02 13.08 -18.64
N VAL A 46 13.76 12.47 -17.49
CA VAL A 46 14.51 12.72 -16.26
C VAL A 46 15.93 12.18 -16.37
N ALA A 47 16.85 12.81 -15.64
CA ALA A 47 18.23 12.35 -15.56
C ALA A 47 18.32 11.04 -14.75
N GLY A 48 19.30 10.22 -15.07
CA GLY A 48 19.54 8.95 -14.40
C GLY A 48 20.61 8.13 -15.10
N GLU A 49 20.86 6.94 -14.58
CA GLU A 49 21.88 6.03 -15.08
C GLU A 49 21.42 4.58 -15.11
N PHE A 50 21.96 3.81 -16.05
CA PHE A 50 21.78 2.36 -16.06
C PHE A 50 22.75 1.70 -15.09
N LYS A 51 22.23 0.77 -14.31
CA LYS A 51 22.97 -0.02 -13.33
C LYS A 51 22.68 -1.50 -13.51
N ASP A 52 23.52 -2.32 -12.89
CA ASP A 52 23.42 -3.78 -12.91
C ASP A 52 23.01 -4.27 -11.51
N ALA A 53 21.87 -4.93 -11.42
CA ALA A 53 21.29 -5.50 -10.21
C ALA A 53 22.25 -6.48 -9.54
N GLN A 54 23.07 -7.23 -10.28
CA GLN A 54 24.08 -8.14 -9.72
C GLN A 54 25.24 -7.39 -9.05
N SER A 55 25.52 -6.18 -9.52
CA SER A 55 26.56 -5.31 -8.94
C SER A 55 26.05 -4.48 -7.77
N THR A 56 24.75 -4.45 -7.55
CA THR A 56 24.08 -3.75 -6.45
C THR A 56 23.47 -4.74 -5.49
N SER A 57 23.21 -4.36 -4.25
CA SER A 57 22.51 -5.24 -3.32
C SER A 57 21.06 -5.52 -3.79
N LEU A 58 20.49 -4.72 -4.70
CA LEU A 58 19.11 -4.85 -5.18
C LEU A 58 18.69 -6.21 -5.78
N ASN A 59 19.61 -7.10 -6.16
CA ASN A 59 19.26 -8.44 -6.67
C ASN A 59 18.46 -9.29 -5.66
N HIS A 60 18.64 -9.09 -4.35
CA HIS A 60 17.78 -9.81 -3.39
C HIS A 60 16.50 -9.04 -3.04
N ILE A 61 16.33 -7.81 -3.51
CA ILE A 61 15.06 -7.10 -3.33
C ILE A 61 14.14 -7.29 -4.53
N LEU A 62 14.72 -7.25 -5.73
CA LEU A 62 13.97 -7.26 -6.98
C LEU A 62 13.43 -8.66 -7.35
N TYR A 63 13.92 -9.73 -6.72
CA TYR A 63 13.74 -11.09 -7.24
C TYR A 63 13.18 -12.19 -6.29
N PRO A 64 13.07 -12.06 -4.95
CA PRO A 64 12.54 -13.17 -4.14
C PRO A 64 11.02 -13.15 -3.92
N ASN A 65 10.33 -12.00 -4.01
CA ASN A 65 8.89 -11.96 -3.73
C ASN A 65 8.08 -11.23 -4.82
N GLN A 66 7.45 -12.03 -5.69
CA GLN A 66 6.66 -11.60 -6.85
C GLN A 66 5.48 -10.69 -6.49
N SER A 67 5.03 -10.66 -5.23
CA SER A 67 3.90 -9.82 -4.80
C SER A 67 4.23 -8.33 -4.69
N ASP A 68 5.49 -7.99 -4.38
CA ASP A 68 5.82 -6.64 -3.92
C ASP A 68 6.08 -5.66 -5.09
N LEU A 69 6.49 -6.20 -6.23
CA LEU A 69 6.88 -5.47 -7.45
C LEU A 69 5.88 -5.59 -8.59
N GLY A 70 4.95 -6.56 -8.50
CA GLY A 70 4.06 -6.94 -9.60
C GLY A 70 4.48 -8.27 -10.24
N TRP A 71 3.48 -9.06 -10.65
CA TRP A 71 3.68 -10.44 -11.08
C TRP A 71 4.51 -10.57 -12.36
N GLU A 72 4.35 -9.65 -13.32
CA GLU A 72 4.99 -9.78 -14.63
C GLU A 72 6.46 -9.36 -14.61
N CYS A 73 6.87 -8.48 -13.69
CA CYS A 73 8.26 -8.01 -13.61
C CYS A 73 9.26 -9.09 -13.22
N VAL A 74 8.89 -9.91 -12.24
CA VAL A 74 9.86 -10.76 -11.55
C VAL A 74 10.21 -11.99 -12.39
N GLN A 75 9.35 -12.39 -13.33
CA GLN A 75 9.57 -13.63 -14.08
C GLN A 75 10.53 -13.47 -15.28
N ASN A 76 10.74 -12.26 -15.78
CA ASN A 76 11.49 -12.01 -17.03
C ASN A 76 12.48 -10.83 -16.93
N SER A 77 12.79 -10.36 -15.72
CA SER A 77 13.56 -9.12 -15.52
C SER A 77 14.99 -9.22 -16.06
N ASP A 78 15.43 -8.14 -16.70
CA ASP A 78 16.83 -7.87 -17.00
C ASP A 78 17.60 -7.63 -15.69
N ASP A 79 18.85 -8.08 -15.60
CA ASP A 79 19.73 -7.67 -14.49
C ASP A 79 20.00 -6.16 -14.57
N ARG A 80 19.80 -5.54 -15.73
CA ARG A 80 19.92 -4.10 -15.92
C ARG A 80 18.66 -3.36 -15.47
N TYR A 81 18.86 -2.28 -14.70
CA TYR A 81 17.79 -1.34 -14.34
C TYR A 81 18.23 0.11 -14.58
N PHE A 82 17.29 1.04 -14.63
CA PHE A 82 17.56 2.47 -14.72
C PHE A 82 17.19 3.16 -13.41
N GLU A 83 18.08 4.00 -12.90
CA GLU A 83 17.87 4.72 -11.65
C GLU A 83 17.92 6.22 -11.88
N SER A 84 16.88 6.90 -11.41
CA SER A 84 16.74 8.36 -11.39
C SER A 84 16.86 8.90 -9.95
N ASP A 85 16.47 10.15 -9.69
CA ASP A 85 16.54 10.71 -8.34
C ASP A 85 15.57 9.98 -7.40
N ARG A 86 14.35 9.70 -7.86
CA ARG A 86 13.28 9.18 -6.99
C ARG A 86 12.74 7.80 -7.36
N VAL A 87 13.05 7.32 -8.56
CA VAL A 87 12.53 6.03 -9.04
C VAL A 87 13.61 5.09 -9.57
N ILE A 88 13.36 3.80 -9.36
CA ILE A 88 14.06 2.68 -9.98
C ILE A 88 13.12 2.10 -11.05
N VAL A 89 13.63 1.86 -12.24
CA VAL A 89 12.87 1.27 -13.35
C VAL A 89 13.47 -0.07 -13.70
N VAL A 90 12.65 -1.11 -13.58
CA VAL A 90 12.98 -2.49 -13.95
C VAL A 90 12.09 -2.91 -15.11
N GLY A 91 12.58 -3.82 -15.93
CA GLY A 91 11.86 -4.30 -17.11
C GLY A 91 12.40 -5.61 -17.62
N GLU A 92 11.72 -6.17 -18.61
CA GLU A 92 12.10 -7.46 -19.19
C GLU A 92 13.39 -7.39 -20.01
N VAL A 93 14.07 -8.53 -20.14
CA VAL A 93 15.27 -8.67 -20.98
C VAL A 93 15.02 -8.17 -22.40
N GLY A 94 15.89 -7.27 -22.88
CA GLY A 94 15.83 -6.76 -24.25
C GLY A 94 14.98 -5.51 -24.45
N MET A 95 14.40 -4.94 -23.38
CA MET A 95 13.76 -3.63 -23.44
C MET A 95 14.74 -2.52 -23.84
N SER A 96 14.23 -1.53 -24.57
CA SER A 96 15.04 -0.44 -25.11
C SER A 96 15.38 0.59 -24.03
N ASP A 97 16.51 1.29 -24.17
CA ASP A 97 16.87 2.38 -23.23
C ASP A 97 15.81 3.50 -23.18
N ASP A 98 15.05 3.68 -24.27
CA ASP A 98 13.95 4.64 -24.34
C ASP A 98 12.79 4.26 -23.41
N ASP A 99 12.48 2.96 -23.30
CA ASP A 99 11.43 2.46 -22.39
C ASP A 99 11.78 2.75 -20.94
N TYR A 100 13.02 2.46 -20.53
CA TYR A 100 13.49 2.72 -19.16
C TYR A 100 13.47 4.21 -18.80
N ARG A 101 13.95 5.08 -19.69
CA ARG A 101 13.95 6.54 -19.46
C ARG A 101 12.54 7.11 -19.45
N TRP A 102 11.67 6.60 -20.32
CA TRP A 102 10.24 6.94 -20.29
C TRP A 102 9.60 6.51 -18.97
N GLY A 103 9.82 5.27 -18.53
CA GLY A 103 9.32 4.74 -17.27
C GLY A 103 9.78 5.55 -16.08
N ALA A 104 11.04 5.99 -16.07
CA ALA A 104 11.58 6.83 -15.00
C ALA A 104 10.86 8.18 -14.95
N THR A 105 10.66 8.79 -16.12
CA THR A 105 9.98 10.07 -16.25
C THR A 105 8.50 9.98 -15.88
N LEU A 106 7.85 8.88 -16.26
CA LEU A 106 6.48 8.59 -15.90
C LEU A 106 6.36 8.45 -14.39
N GLY A 107 7.25 7.66 -13.76
CA GLY A 107 7.28 7.42 -12.33
C GLY A 107 7.54 8.68 -11.50
N GLU A 108 8.53 9.50 -11.82
CA GLU A 108 8.78 10.73 -11.06
C GLU A 108 7.61 11.70 -11.16
N ARG A 109 7.03 11.88 -12.35
CA ARG A 109 5.90 12.79 -12.54
C ARG A 109 4.61 12.28 -11.90
N SER A 110 4.34 10.97 -11.96
CA SER A 110 3.16 10.38 -11.32
C SER A 110 3.29 10.43 -9.80
N LEU A 111 4.49 10.20 -9.25
CA LEU A 111 4.77 10.38 -7.82
C LEU A 111 4.54 11.82 -7.38
N ASP A 112 5.09 12.82 -8.08
CA ASP A 112 4.86 14.22 -7.75
C ASP A 112 3.38 14.61 -7.76
N ARG A 113 2.63 14.15 -8.77
CA ARG A 113 1.18 14.38 -8.87
C ARG A 113 0.43 13.72 -7.73
N ALA A 114 0.73 12.45 -7.44
CA ALA A 114 0.06 11.70 -6.38
C ALA A 114 0.35 12.29 -5.00
N LEU A 115 1.61 12.62 -4.70
CA LEU A 115 2.01 13.28 -3.45
C LEU A 115 1.31 14.63 -3.28
N THR A 116 1.27 15.44 -4.34
CA THR A 116 0.52 16.71 -4.33
C THR A 116 -0.97 16.50 -4.08
N ALA A 117 -1.58 15.50 -4.72
CA ALA A 117 -3.01 15.20 -4.58
C ALA A 117 -3.38 14.64 -3.19
N VAL A 118 -2.47 13.89 -2.56
CA VAL A 118 -2.65 13.36 -1.19
C VAL A 118 -2.23 14.40 -0.14
N GLY A 119 -1.48 15.45 -0.51
CA GLY A 119 -1.00 16.47 0.42
C GLY A 119 0.23 16.05 1.22
N LEU A 120 1.08 15.20 0.63
CA LEU A 120 2.34 14.73 1.22
C LEU A 120 3.53 15.37 0.51
N SER A 121 4.59 15.63 1.26
CA SER A 121 5.92 15.89 0.71
C SER A 121 6.64 14.57 0.38
N HIS A 122 7.68 14.65 -0.45
CA HIS A 122 8.54 13.50 -0.73
C HIS A 122 9.23 12.96 0.54
N GLU A 123 9.66 13.84 1.45
CA GLU A 123 10.26 13.45 2.72
C GLU A 123 9.27 12.68 3.62
N GLN A 124 8.02 13.16 3.68
CA GLN A 124 6.96 12.42 4.38
C GLN A 124 6.72 11.05 3.74
N TYR A 125 6.67 10.97 2.41
CA TYR A 125 6.55 9.69 1.70
C TYR A 125 7.67 8.71 2.09
N LEU A 126 8.93 9.15 2.08
CA LEU A 126 10.06 8.31 2.48
C LEU A 126 9.95 7.87 3.94
N SER A 127 9.48 8.74 4.84
CA SER A 127 9.28 8.39 6.26
C SER A 127 8.18 7.36 6.51
N LEU A 128 7.26 7.17 5.57
CA LEU A 128 6.17 6.18 5.69
C LEU A 128 6.62 4.77 5.29
N LYS A 129 7.69 4.68 4.49
CA LYS A 129 8.25 3.42 4.02
C LYS A 129 9.03 2.73 5.14
N PRO A 130 8.97 1.40 5.21
CA PRO A 130 9.75 0.67 6.19
C PRO A 130 11.22 0.77 5.83
N GLY A 131 12.08 0.83 6.86
CA GLY A 131 13.51 0.76 6.69
C GLY A 131 13.99 -0.66 6.38
N VAL A 132 13.12 -1.66 6.49
CA VAL A 132 13.36 -3.09 6.21
C VAL A 132 12.57 -3.57 4.99
N SER A 133 13.08 -4.58 4.28
CA SER A 133 12.27 -5.34 3.32
C SER A 133 11.18 -6.18 4.01
N THR A 134 10.19 -6.63 3.25
CA THR A 134 9.16 -7.59 3.71
C THR A 134 9.77 -8.86 4.28
N GLU A 135 10.83 -9.36 3.64
CA GLU A 135 11.53 -10.55 4.08
C GLU A 135 12.19 -10.33 5.44
N ILE A 136 12.89 -9.20 5.61
CA ILE A 136 13.54 -8.87 6.88
C ILE A 136 12.51 -8.65 7.98
N ALA A 137 11.44 -7.90 7.72
CA ALA A 137 10.32 -7.75 8.65
C ALA A 137 9.75 -9.11 9.06
N GLY A 138 9.70 -10.06 8.13
CA GLY A 138 9.29 -11.42 8.41
C GLY A 138 10.24 -12.23 9.24
N ARG A 139 11.53 -12.04 9.04
CA ARG A 139 12.55 -12.71 9.84
C ARG A 139 12.60 -12.15 11.25
N ILE A 140 12.48 -10.83 11.41
CA ILE A 140 12.28 -10.20 12.73
C ILE A 140 11.10 -10.89 13.43
N THR A 141 9.97 -10.99 12.74
CA THR A 141 8.75 -11.62 13.28
C THR A 141 8.97 -13.09 13.65
N THR A 142 9.61 -13.88 12.80
CA THR A 142 9.92 -15.29 13.07
C THR A 142 10.88 -15.45 14.24
N MET A 143 11.93 -14.63 14.32
CA MET A 143 12.87 -14.65 15.44
C MET A 143 12.15 -14.36 16.75
N LEU A 144 11.30 -13.33 16.81
CA LEU A 144 10.50 -13.00 17.99
C LEU A 144 9.54 -14.15 18.39
N ALA A 145 8.90 -14.78 17.41
CA ALA A 145 8.01 -15.92 17.64
C ALA A 145 8.74 -17.13 18.23
N GLU A 146 9.97 -17.38 17.78
CA GLU A 146 10.78 -18.50 18.24
C GLU A 146 11.37 -18.27 19.62
N ILE A 147 11.78 -17.02 19.94
CA ILE A 147 12.20 -16.65 21.29
C ILE A 147 11.03 -16.85 22.28
N ASP A 148 9.76 -16.71 21.85
CA ASP A 148 8.59 -16.99 22.71
C ASP A 148 8.29 -18.49 22.88
N TYR A 149 8.43 -19.30 21.82
CA TYR A 149 8.13 -20.74 21.88
C TYR A 149 9.01 -21.50 22.89
N ALA A 150 10.25 -21.05 23.08
CA ALA A 150 11.18 -21.47 24.13
C ALA A 150 10.58 -21.45 25.55
N ASN A 151 9.66 -20.52 25.83
CA ASN A 151 9.08 -20.27 27.16
C ASN A 151 7.83 -21.10 27.47
N SER A 152 7.36 -21.94 26.54
CA SER A 152 6.17 -22.79 26.70
C SER A 152 6.33 -23.99 27.66
N GLY A 153 7.46 -24.10 28.37
CA GLY A 153 7.70 -25.12 29.39
C GLY A 153 8.52 -26.33 28.94
N ASN A 154 9.18 -26.28 27.78
CA ASN A 154 10.17 -27.27 27.36
C ASN A 154 11.57 -26.89 27.85
N SER A 155 12.07 -27.57 28.89
CA SER A 155 13.29 -27.23 29.64
C SER A 155 14.63 -27.35 28.90
N VAL A 156 14.62 -27.49 27.58
CA VAL A 156 15.83 -27.64 26.73
C VAL A 156 16.07 -26.39 25.85
N LEU A 157 15.16 -25.42 25.84
CA LEU A 157 15.14 -24.34 24.84
C LEU A 157 15.21 -22.92 25.44
N GLY A 158 15.76 -22.74 26.65
CA GLY A 158 15.56 -21.52 27.45
C GLY A 158 16.22 -20.24 26.93
N ILE A 159 15.42 -19.37 26.28
CA ILE A 159 15.63 -17.92 26.25
C ILE A 159 14.40 -17.30 26.92
N ASP A 160 14.59 -16.61 28.05
CA ASP A 160 13.52 -15.95 28.81
C ASP A 160 13.24 -14.58 28.18
N LEU A 161 12.10 -14.43 27.51
CA LEU A 161 11.71 -13.14 26.90
C LEU A 161 11.56 -12.04 27.96
N TYR A 162 11.19 -12.37 29.20
CA TYR A 162 10.92 -11.37 30.23
C TYR A 162 12.15 -10.58 30.68
N ASP A 163 13.36 -11.00 30.27
CA ASP A 163 14.65 -10.37 30.59
C ASP A 163 15.52 -10.20 29.31
N ASP A 164 14.87 -10.04 28.15
CA ASP A 164 15.56 -9.87 26.87
C ASP A 164 16.11 -8.43 26.71
N GLU A 165 17.44 -8.29 26.84
CA GLU A 165 18.15 -7.01 26.72
C GLU A 165 17.98 -6.35 25.34
N VAL A 166 17.63 -7.09 24.29
CA VAL A 166 17.38 -6.55 22.95
C VAL A 166 15.99 -5.90 22.95
N LEU A 167 14.95 -6.59 23.40
CA LEU A 167 13.59 -6.04 23.42
C LEU A 167 13.45 -4.85 24.37
N ASP A 168 14.05 -4.92 25.56
CA ASP A 168 14.06 -3.79 26.48
C ASP A 168 14.75 -2.55 25.86
N ARG A 169 15.83 -2.74 25.08
CA ARG A 169 16.54 -1.64 24.41
C ARG A 169 15.70 -0.93 23.36
N TYR A 170 14.91 -1.67 22.59
CA TYR A 170 14.16 -1.11 21.46
C TYR A 170 12.72 -0.72 21.81
N PHE A 171 12.10 -1.36 22.79
CA PHE A 171 10.68 -1.19 23.08
C PHE A 171 10.38 -0.67 24.49
N ASP A 172 11.18 -1.00 25.53
CA ASP A 172 10.91 -0.51 26.89
C ASP A 172 11.28 0.98 27.05
N GLY A 173 10.39 1.77 27.64
CA GLY A 173 10.60 3.20 27.90
C GLY A 173 10.84 4.06 26.65
N ALA A 174 10.61 3.52 25.45
CA ALA A 174 10.86 4.22 24.19
C ALA A 174 9.89 5.39 24.00
N THR A 175 10.32 6.60 24.39
CA THR A 175 9.59 7.83 24.09
C THR A 175 9.86 8.26 22.65
N ARG A 176 9.32 7.51 21.68
CA ARG A 176 9.34 7.95 20.28
C ARG A 176 8.30 9.06 20.09
N SER A 177 8.61 10.09 19.32
CA SER A 177 7.58 11.04 18.87
C SER A 177 6.47 10.27 18.15
N GLY A 178 5.21 10.62 18.38
CA GLY A 178 4.09 9.98 17.69
C GLY A 178 4.27 10.09 16.17
N LEU A 179 4.12 8.98 15.47
CA LEU A 179 3.99 8.98 14.01
C LEU A 179 2.49 9.19 13.74
N TYR A 180 2.09 10.40 13.35
CA TYR A 180 0.69 10.74 13.03
C TYR A 180 -0.32 10.38 14.15
N ASP A 181 -0.05 10.79 15.39
CA ASP A 181 -0.91 10.57 16.57
C ASP A 181 -0.99 9.14 17.13
N ALA A 182 -0.23 8.19 16.58
CA ALA A 182 -0.08 6.85 17.16
C ALA A 182 0.44 6.92 18.61
N GLN A 183 -0.27 6.28 19.54
CA GLN A 183 0.17 6.17 20.92
C GLN A 183 1.33 5.17 21.04
N PRO A 184 2.38 5.48 21.82
CA PRO A 184 3.41 4.50 22.11
C PRO A 184 2.87 3.29 22.86
N VAL A 185 3.35 2.10 22.49
CA VAL A 185 3.27 0.93 23.36
C VAL A 185 4.13 1.24 24.60
N SER A 186 3.47 1.36 25.75
CA SER A 186 4.14 1.78 26.99
C SER A 186 4.99 0.69 27.63
N ASP A 187 4.69 -0.59 27.34
CA ASP A 187 5.43 -1.75 27.82
C ASP A 187 5.36 -2.84 26.73
N TRP A 188 6.51 -3.30 26.23
CA TRP A 188 6.54 -4.35 25.21
C TRP A 188 5.97 -5.67 25.75
N ARG A 189 5.93 -5.84 27.08
CA ARG A 189 5.27 -6.98 27.73
C ARG A 189 3.77 -7.00 27.46
N ASP A 190 3.15 -5.88 27.08
CA ASP A 190 1.77 -5.85 26.59
C ASP A 190 1.66 -6.58 25.24
N ILE A 191 2.69 -6.49 24.38
CA ILE A 191 2.79 -7.22 23.12
C ILE A 191 2.94 -8.72 23.41
N SER A 192 3.87 -9.09 24.30
CA SER A 192 4.06 -10.49 24.71
C SER A 192 2.80 -11.08 25.35
N THR A 193 2.18 -10.35 26.29
CA THR A 193 0.92 -10.76 26.93
C THR A 193 -0.19 -10.93 25.90
N TYR A 194 -0.30 -10.03 24.92
CA TYR A 194 -1.28 -10.17 23.84
C TYR A 194 -1.04 -11.44 22.99
N ILE A 195 0.21 -11.76 22.66
CA ILE A 195 0.57 -13.01 21.94
C ILE A 195 0.15 -14.23 22.74
N VAL A 196 0.48 -14.25 24.03
CA VAL A 196 0.21 -15.32 24.99
C VAL A 196 -1.29 -15.52 25.18
N ASP A 197 -2.01 -14.45 25.52
CA ASP A 197 -3.44 -14.49 25.87
C ASP A 197 -4.33 -14.88 24.68
N ASN A 198 -3.91 -14.54 23.46
CA ASN A 198 -4.62 -14.91 22.24
C ASN A 198 -4.16 -16.26 21.66
N GLY A 199 -3.24 -16.96 22.31
CA GLY A 199 -2.75 -18.27 21.88
C GLY A 199 -2.12 -18.23 20.49
N LEU A 200 -1.47 -17.11 20.13
CA LEU A 200 -0.91 -16.87 18.80
C LEU A 200 0.43 -17.60 18.55
N TYR A 201 0.75 -18.60 19.38
CA TYR A 201 1.94 -19.43 19.28
C TYR A 201 2.02 -20.16 17.94
N GLY A 202 3.07 -19.90 17.16
CA GLY A 202 3.30 -20.55 15.86
C GLY A 202 2.35 -20.10 14.73
N SER A 203 1.42 -19.19 15.00
CA SER A 203 0.69 -18.46 13.97
C SER A 203 1.36 -17.11 13.77
N ASN A 204 2.02 -16.94 12.61
CA ASN A 204 2.36 -15.66 11.97
C ASN A 204 2.23 -14.42 12.90
N VAL A 205 3.26 -14.16 13.71
CA VAL A 205 3.31 -13.15 14.80
C VAL A 205 3.22 -11.68 14.31
N TRP A 206 3.16 -11.47 12.99
CA TRP A 206 2.66 -10.25 12.35
C TRP A 206 1.23 -9.90 12.79
N ALA A 207 0.54 -10.83 13.48
CA ALA A 207 -0.81 -10.65 13.97
C ALA A 207 -0.98 -9.74 15.19
N THR A 208 0.08 -9.07 15.67
CA THR A 208 -0.07 -8.07 16.75
C THR A 208 0.27 -6.68 16.22
N ARG A 209 -0.78 -5.89 16.00
CA ARG A 209 -0.68 -4.49 15.59
C ARG A 209 0.31 -3.66 16.42
N PRO A 210 0.41 -3.84 17.75
CA PRO A 210 1.36 -3.08 18.57
C PRO A 210 2.81 -3.18 18.09
N PHE A 211 3.25 -4.39 17.71
CA PHE A 211 4.62 -4.59 17.23
C PHE A 211 4.86 -3.89 15.89
N GLU A 212 3.94 -4.05 14.95
CA GLU A 212 4.05 -3.41 13.63
C GLU A 212 4.05 -1.88 13.75
N VAL A 213 3.17 -1.31 14.58
CA VAL A 213 3.15 0.13 14.84
C VAL A 213 4.49 0.59 15.41
N GLU A 214 5.06 -0.12 16.39
CA GLU A 214 6.36 0.27 16.94
C GLU A 214 7.51 0.12 15.95
N LEU A 215 7.54 -0.96 15.16
CA LEU A 215 8.52 -1.13 14.09
C LEU A 215 8.41 0.00 13.06
N GLN A 216 7.20 0.46 12.74
CA GLN A 216 6.96 1.58 11.83
C GLN A 216 7.31 2.95 12.44
N ARG A 217 7.42 3.06 13.77
CA ARG A 217 7.85 4.28 14.48
C ARG A 217 9.37 4.36 14.63
N MET A 218 10.07 3.24 14.48
CA MET A 218 11.53 3.20 14.45
C MET A 218 12.06 3.89 13.18
N THR A 219 13.14 4.64 13.34
CA THR A 219 13.98 5.10 12.23
C THR A 219 14.50 3.90 11.44
N HIS A 220 14.89 4.12 10.19
CA HIS A 220 15.48 3.04 9.37
C HIS A 220 16.69 2.41 10.05
N GLN A 221 17.53 3.21 10.70
CA GLN A 221 18.68 2.70 11.45
C GLN A 221 18.28 1.87 12.67
N GLU A 222 17.25 2.28 13.43
CA GLU A 222 16.76 1.45 14.55
C GLU A 222 16.21 0.10 14.07
N GLN A 223 15.55 0.05 12.90
CA GLN A 223 15.07 -1.22 12.34
C GLN A 223 16.25 -2.13 11.90
N ILE A 224 17.33 -1.53 11.36
CA ILE A 224 18.60 -2.22 11.05
C ILE A 224 19.21 -2.82 12.31
N ASP A 225 19.34 -1.98 13.35
CA ASP A 225 20.01 -2.36 14.58
C ASP A 225 19.20 -3.45 15.32
N LEU A 226 17.87 -3.33 15.36
CA LEU A 226 16.97 -4.36 15.89
C LEU A 226 17.17 -5.70 15.18
N TYR A 227 17.17 -5.73 13.84
CA TYR A 227 17.38 -6.97 13.10
C TYR A 227 18.75 -7.58 13.39
N THR A 228 19.79 -6.73 13.43
CA THR A 228 21.18 -7.15 13.66
C THR A 228 21.35 -7.77 15.06
N ASP A 229 20.77 -7.13 16.08
CA ASP A 229 20.82 -7.62 17.45
C ASP A 229 20.04 -8.93 17.62
N LEU A 230 18.82 -9.02 17.09
CA LEU A 230 18.02 -10.25 17.11
C LEU A 230 18.74 -11.39 16.39
N LYS A 231 19.37 -11.11 15.24
CA LYS A 231 20.16 -12.09 14.50
C LYS A 231 21.34 -12.60 15.34
N ALA A 232 22.08 -11.70 15.98
CA ALA A 232 23.25 -12.06 16.79
C ALA A 232 22.84 -12.95 17.99
N GLU A 233 21.71 -12.63 18.62
CA GLU A 233 21.14 -13.43 19.69
C GLU A 233 20.70 -14.81 19.21
N PHE A 234 20.05 -14.88 18.05
CA PHE A 234 19.61 -16.13 17.45
C PHE A 234 20.79 -17.03 17.05
N ASP A 235 21.86 -16.45 16.49
CA ASP A 235 23.11 -17.16 16.16
C ASP A 235 23.81 -17.69 17.42
N ALA A 236 23.77 -16.93 18.53
CA ALA A 236 24.42 -17.31 19.79
C ALA A 236 23.70 -18.46 20.53
N ASN A 237 22.37 -18.51 20.43
CA ASN A 237 21.55 -19.50 21.14
C ASN A 237 21.24 -20.77 20.31
N GLY A 238 21.60 -20.76 19.02
CA GLY A 238 21.39 -21.87 18.10
C GLY A 238 19.98 -21.86 17.52
N ALA A 239 19.88 -21.49 16.24
CA ALA A 239 18.63 -21.46 15.48
C ALA A 239 17.79 -22.73 15.67
N TYR A 240 16.55 -22.58 16.12
CA TYR A 240 15.67 -23.72 16.43
C TYR A 240 14.93 -24.24 15.19
N THR A 241 14.70 -23.40 14.17
CA THR A 241 14.35 -23.83 12.81
C THR A 241 15.06 -23.00 11.72
N ASP A 242 14.87 -23.36 10.45
CA ASP A 242 15.57 -22.90 9.23
C ASP A 242 15.35 -21.41 8.86
N ALA A 243 15.24 -20.53 9.86
CA ALA A 243 15.29 -19.09 9.68
C ALA A 243 16.73 -18.66 9.41
N THR A 244 17.35 -19.17 8.33
CA THR A 244 18.71 -18.80 7.91
C THR A 244 18.76 -17.28 7.76
N PRO A 245 19.41 -16.52 8.66
CA PRO A 245 19.35 -15.06 8.62
C PRO A 245 19.86 -14.54 7.27
N VAL A 246 19.31 -13.44 6.78
CA VAL A 246 19.74 -12.85 5.51
C VAL A 246 20.93 -11.96 5.83
N ASP A 247 22.04 -12.20 5.16
CA ASP A 247 23.27 -11.42 5.36
C ASP A 247 23.18 -10.00 4.80
N VAL A 248 22.16 -9.71 3.99
CA VAL A 248 21.96 -8.42 3.34
C VAL A 248 20.71 -7.75 3.87
N PHE A 249 20.92 -6.61 4.51
CA PHE A 249 19.85 -5.73 4.94
C PHE A 249 19.58 -4.72 3.83
N ASP A 250 18.44 -4.82 3.16
CA ASP A 250 18.03 -3.81 2.19
C ASP A 250 16.61 -3.32 2.41
N SER A 251 16.40 -2.05 2.07
CA SER A 251 15.11 -1.45 1.78
C SER A 251 15.14 -0.74 0.44
N ILE A 252 13.98 -0.65 -0.21
CA ILE A 252 13.83 0.18 -1.40
C ILE A 252 13.34 1.55 -0.97
N GLU A 253 14.24 2.52 -0.88
CA GLU A 253 13.86 3.91 -0.61
C GLU A 253 13.10 4.53 -1.79
N LYS A 254 13.53 4.22 -3.01
CA LYS A 254 12.93 4.74 -4.26
C LYS A 254 11.64 4.01 -4.61
N MET A 255 10.76 4.66 -5.36
CA MET A 255 9.59 3.97 -5.91
C MET A 255 10.02 3.12 -7.10
N VAL A 256 9.47 1.91 -7.23
CA VAL A 256 9.78 1.01 -8.36
C VAL A 256 8.73 1.15 -9.46
N VAL A 257 9.18 1.39 -10.68
CA VAL A 257 8.38 1.30 -11.89
C VAL A 257 8.73 -0.01 -12.59
N CYS A 258 7.78 -0.93 -12.63
CA CYS A 258 7.92 -2.16 -13.39
C CYS A 258 7.36 -1.98 -14.80
N LEU A 259 8.19 -2.22 -15.81
CA LEU A 259 7.79 -2.23 -17.21
C LEU A 259 7.48 -3.67 -17.65
N SER A 260 6.28 -3.87 -18.22
CA SER A 260 5.84 -5.14 -18.80
C SER A 260 5.74 -5.03 -20.33
N SER A 261 6.20 -6.06 -21.04
CA SER A 261 6.02 -6.16 -22.50
C SER A 261 4.70 -6.83 -22.90
N SER A 262 4.06 -7.56 -21.97
CA SER A 262 2.80 -8.29 -22.19
C SER A 262 1.55 -7.48 -21.92
N ARG A 263 1.63 -6.40 -21.14
CA ARG A 263 0.48 -5.55 -20.85
C ARG A 263 -0.05 -4.84 -22.08
N SER A 264 -1.35 -4.61 -22.07
CA SER A 264 -2.09 -3.99 -23.17
C SER A 264 -2.83 -2.74 -22.70
N ASN A 265 -3.42 -2.00 -23.65
CA ASN A 265 -4.25 -0.83 -23.33
C ASN A 265 -5.42 -1.14 -22.39
N SER A 266 -5.83 -2.40 -22.27
CA SER A 266 -6.93 -2.80 -21.38
C SER A 266 -6.47 -3.22 -19.98
N GLU A 267 -5.21 -3.57 -19.78
CA GLU A 267 -4.61 -3.97 -18.49
C GLU A 267 -3.35 -3.14 -18.26
N TRP A 268 -3.49 -1.83 -18.36
CA TRP A 268 -2.37 -0.94 -18.61
C TRP A 268 -1.41 -0.83 -17.43
N GLY A 269 -1.90 -0.87 -16.19
CA GLY A 269 -1.07 -0.77 -15.00
C GLY A 269 -1.67 -1.41 -13.76
N MET A 270 -0.89 -1.41 -12.68
CA MET A 270 -1.28 -1.93 -11.39
C MET A 270 -0.41 -1.32 -10.28
N GLY A 271 -1.02 -0.70 -9.28
CA GLY A 271 -0.33 -0.27 -8.07
C GLY A 271 0.21 -1.45 -7.27
N THR A 272 1.45 -1.33 -6.81
CA THR A 272 2.15 -2.37 -6.04
C THR A 272 2.66 -1.79 -4.72
N LYS A 273 3.14 -2.67 -3.85
CA LYS A 273 3.69 -2.26 -2.56
C LYS A 273 4.89 -1.32 -2.72
N THR A 274 5.73 -1.55 -3.73
CA THR A 274 6.98 -0.80 -3.94
C THR A 274 6.87 0.31 -4.98
N GLY A 275 5.78 0.33 -5.76
CA GLY A 275 5.48 1.38 -6.71
C GLY A 275 4.34 0.95 -7.63
N PHE A 276 4.59 0.79 -8.92
CA PHE A 276 3.56 0.33 -9.85
C PHE A 276 4.15 -0.43 -11.04
N GLU A 277 3.31 -1.29 -11.62
CA GLU A 277 3.55 -1.98 -12.88
C GLU A 277 2.81 -1.26 -14.00
N VAL A 278 3.42 -1.19 -15.19
CA VAL A 278 2.87 -0.52 -16.36
C VAL A 278 3.36 -1.17 -17.65
N ALA A 279 2.56 -1.09 -18.72
CA ALA A 279 3.04 -1.43 -20.06
C ALA A 279 4.27 -0.59 -20.45
N ALA A 280 5.29 -1.24 -21.00
CA ALA A 280 6.40 -0.53 -21.62
C ALA A 280 5.90 0.33 -22.78
N LYS A 281 6.52 1.49 -23.00
CA LYS A 281 6.16 2.40 -24.10
C LYS A 281 6.19 1.72 -25.46
N SER A 282 7.15 0.82 -25.68
CA SER A 282 7.27 0.02 -26.90
C SER A 282 6.19 -1.06 -27.04
N ALA A 283 5.51 -1.46 -25.97
CA ALA A 283 4.42 -2.43 -25.97
C ALA A 283 3.05 -1.75 -26.15
N ALA A 284 2.75 -0.74 -25.34
CA ALA A 284 1.51 0.03 -25.42
C ALA A 284 1.70 1.45 -24.89
N GLN A 285 1.12 2.44 -25.57
CA GLN A 285 1.14 3.84 -25.14
C GLN A 285 -0.26 4.45 -25.25
N ARG A 286 -0.69 5.14 -24.20
CA ARG A 286 -1.98 5.83 -24.14
C ARG A 286 -1.80 7.34 -24.01
N PRO A 287 -2.75 8.14 -24.53
CA PRO A 287 -2.70 9.60 -24.37
C PRO A 287 -2.88 10.06 -22.90
N ASP A 288 -3.40 9.19 -22.04
CA ASP A 288 -3.66 9.40 -20.62
C ASP A 288 -2.66 8.66 -19.69
N ASP A 289 -1.52 8.18 -20.20
CA ASP A 289 -0.51 7.41 -19.44
C ASP A 289 -0.18 8.04 -18.08
N LEU A 290 0.09 9.35 -18.04
CA LEU A 290 0.45 10.01 -16.77
C LEU A 290 -0.71 10.01 -15.76
N THR A 291 -1.95 10.12 -16.23
CA THR A 291 -3.13 10.06 -15.37
C THR A 291 -3.31 8.67 -14.80
N ILE A 292 -3.18 7.62 -15.62
CA ILE A 292 -3.30 6.24 -15.15
C ILE A 292 -2.12 5.87 -14.23
N ALA A 293 -0.88 6.26 -14.56
CA ALA A 293 0.24 6.07 -13.66
C ALA A 293 0.01 6.78 -12.32
N THR A 294 -0.60 7.97 -12.32
CA THR A 294 -0.96 8.65 -11.07
C THR A 294 -1.99 7.84 -10.28
N HIS A 295 -2.98 7.22 -10.93
CA HIS A 295 -3.95 6.31 -10.31
C HIS A 295 -3.25 5.13 -9.62
N GLU A 296 -2.32 4.46 -10.30
CA GLU A 296 -1.58 3.34 -9.71
C GLU A 296 -0.64 3.78 -8.57
N VAL A 297 -0.04 4.98 -8.67
CA VAL A 297 0.76 5.52 -7.56
C VAL A 297 -0.12 5.90 -6.37
N ILE A 298 -1.39 6.27 -6.55
CA ILE A 298 -2.31 6.47 -5.42
C ILE A 298 -2.56 5.14 -4.69
N HIS A 299 -2.71 4.03 -5.42
CA HIS A 299 -2.77 2.70 -4.79
C HIS A 299 -1.47 2.35 -4.05
N HIS A 300 -0.31 2.68 -4.61
CA HIS A 300 0.97 2.54 -3.91
C HIS A 300 1.00 3.35 -2.60
N LEU A 301 0.52 4.60 -2.62
CA LEU A 301 0.44 5.43 -1.43
C LEU A 301 -0.55 4.89 -0.41
N GLN A 302 -1.70 4.36 -0.84
CA GLN A 302 -2.64 3.68 0.05
C GLN A 302 -1.95 2.55 0.81
N VAL A 303 -1.25 1.65 0.10
CA VAL A 303 -0.46 0.57 0.72
C VAL A 303 0.59 1.13 1.67
N THR A 304 1.39 2.10 1.20
CA THR A 304 2.51 2.65 1.95
C THR A 304 2.06 3.34 3.24
N ILE A 305 0.90 3.99 3.22
CA ILE A 305 0.32 4.61 4.40
C ILE A 305 -0.28 3.55 5.31
N THR A 306 -1.18 2.69 4.82
CA THR A 306 -1.98 1.81 5.70
C THR A 306 -1.21 0.59 6.21
N ALA A 307 -0.46 -0.08 5.32
CA ALA A 307 0.11 -1.40 5.58
C ALA A 307 1.45 -1.61 4.83
N PRO A 308 2.48 -0.79 5.13
CA PRO A 308 3.75 -0.80 4.42
C PRO A 308 4.57 -2.09 4.59
N LEU A 309 4.25 -2.97 5.55
CA LEU A 309 4.98 -4.22 5.77
C LEU A 309 4.38 -5.42 5.03
N ASP A 310 3.06 -5.57 4.99
CA ASP A 310 2.42 -6.74 4.36
C ASP A 310 1.92 -6.47 2.92
N GLY A 311 1.84 -5.20 2.52
CA GLY A 311 1.38 -4.79 1.19
C GLY A 311 -0.14 -4.88 0.97
N LYS A 312 -0.93 -5.21 2.00
CA LYS A 312 -2.37 -5.47 1.86
C LYS A 312 -3.18 -4.19 2.06
N ILE A 313 -3.89 -3.80 1.00
CA ILE A 313 -4.79 -2.65 1.07
C ILE A 313 -5.97 -2.97 1.97
N ALA A 314 -6.03 -2.25 3.07
CA ALA A 314 -7.00 -2.35 4.14
C ALA A 314 -8.26 -1.48 3.89
N LEU A 315 -8.73 -1.41 2.64
CA LEU A 315 -9.79 -0.48 2.22
C LEU A 315 -10.91 -1.21 1.50
N GLU A 316 -12.15 -0.70 1.65
CA GLU A 316 -13.25 -1.10 0.78
C GLU A 316 -12.94 -0.70 -0.68
N ARG A 317 -13.27 -1.56 -1.63
CA ARG A 317 -12.94 -1.36 -3.06
C ARG A 317 -13.43 -0.01 -3.60
N TRP A 318 -14.69 0.38 -3.32
CA TRP A 318 -15.21 1.66 -3.79
C TRP A 318 -14.40 2.86 -3.29
N PHE A 319 -13.85 2.79 -2.08
CA PHE A 319 -13.05 3.86 -1.50
C PHE A 319 -11.66 3.88 -2.11
N SER A 320 -10.99 2.72 -2.17
CA SER A 320 -9.65 2.57 -2.75
C SER A 320 -9.60 3.05 -4.20
N GLU A 321 -10.48 2.49 -5.05
CA GLU A 321 -10.55 2.82 -6.48
C GLU A 321 -11.11 4.24 -6.68
N GLY A 322 -12.10 4.65 -5.87
CA GLY A 322 -12.70 5.97 -5.96
C GLY A 322 -11.73 7.10 -5.61
N GLN A 323 -10.90 6.89 -4.58
CA GLN A 323 -9.81 7.80 -4.23
C GLN A 323 -8.81 7.90 -5.38
N ALA A 324 -8.39 6.77 -5.94
CA ALA A 324 -7.44 6.73 -7.04
C ALA A 324 -7.97 7.42 -8.31
N VAL A 325 -9.23 7.19 -8.68
CA VAL A 325 -9.91 7.87 -9.80
C VAL A 325 -9.96 9.38 -9.58
N LYS A 326 -10.39 9.81 -8.39
CA LYS A 326 -10.54 11.23 -8.10
C LYS A 326 -9.18 11.95 -8.07
N LEU A 327 -8.23 11.44 -7.29
CA LEU A 327 -6.97 12.13 -7.05
C LEU A 327 -6.02 12.09 -8.26
N SER A 328 -6.15 11.09 -9.13
CA SER A 328 -5.39 11.04 -10.39
C SER A 328 -5.88 12.06 -11.43
N GLY A 329 -7.12 12.53 -11.29
CA GLY A 329 -7.79 13.36 -12.29
C GLY A 329 -8.46 12.55 -13.41
N MET A 330 -8.66 11.24 -13.21
CA MET A 330 -9.54 10.44 -14.08
C MET A 330 -10.98 10.96 -14.01
N ALA A 331 -11.73 10.73 -15.08
CA ALA A 331 -13.11 11.19 -15.15
C ALA A 331 -14.01 10.40 -14.19
N ALA A 332 -14.59 11.09 -13.21
CA ALA A 332 -15.73 10.59 -12.45
C ALA A 332 -17.02 10.83 -13.24
N THR A 333 -18.04 9.98 -13.05
CA THR A 333 -19.34 10.25 -13.67
C THR A 333 -19.93 11.54 -13.13
N SER A 334 -20.49 12.37 -14.01
CA SER A 334 -21.30 13.53 -13.59
C SER A 334 -22.75 13.13 -13.28
N ASP A 335 -23.12 11.89 -13.58
CA ASP A 335 -24.44 11.35 -13.33
C ASP A 335 -24.67 11.21 -11.82
N LYS A 336 -25.52 12.10 -11.30
CA LYS A 336 -26.06 12.04 -9.94
C LYS A 336 -27.21 11.04 -9.81
N GLY A 337 -27.50 10.27 -10.86
CA GLY A 337 -28.57 9.29 -10.88
C GLY A 337 -28.32 8.11 -9.96
N HIS A 338 -27.05 7.83 -9.62
CA HIS A 338 -26.58 6.93 -8.56
C HIS A 338 -27.29 5.56 -8.49
N GLY A 339 -27.89 5.06 -9.58
CA GLY A 339 -28.81 3.92 -9.58
C GLY A 339 -28.20 2.54 -9.27
N ARG A 340 -27.00 2.50 -8.69
CA ARG A 340 -26.28 1.30 -8.27
C ARG A 340 -25.82 1.43 -6.82
N MET A 341 -25.75 0.30 -6.13
CA MET A 341 -25.27 0.20 -4.74
C MET A 341 -23.74 0.31 -4.66
N THR A 342 -23.16 1.38 -5.21
CA THR A 342 -21.70 1.56 -5.36
C THR A 342 -20.95 1.42 -4.02
N LEU A 343 -21.51 1.95 -2.93
CA LEU A 343 -20.89 1.88 -1.60
C LEU A 343 -20.92 0.49 -0.96
N ASP A 344 -21.70 -0.44 -1.51
CA ASP A 344 -21.73 -1.83 -1.04
C ASP A 344 -20.66 -2.68 -1.76
N VAL A 345 -19.92 -2.09 -2.72
CA VAL A 345 -18.80 -2.77 -3.37
C VAL A 345 -17.57 -2.71 -2.48
N ILE A 346 -17.49 -3.69 -1.58
CA ILE A 346 -16.35 -3.85 -0.67
C ILE A 346 -15.23 -4.72 -1.24
N SER A 347 -15.54 -5.58 -2.22
CA SER A 347 -14.58 -6.50 -2.85
C SER A 347 -14.77 -6.65 -4.37
N PHE A 348 -13.82 -7.29 -5.05
CA PHE A 348 -13.97 -7.70 -6.46
C PHE A 348 -15.20 -8.58 -6.72
N LEU A 349 -15.56 -9.44 -5.76
CA LEU A 349 -16.73 -10.30 -5.88
C LEU A 349 -18.02 -9.47 -5.90
N ASP A 350 -18.08 -8.41 -5.11
CA ASP A 350 -19.23 -7.51 -5.05
C ASP A 350 -19.29 -6.62 -6.29
N ALA A 351 -18.14 -6.16 -6.78
CA ALA A 351 -18.04 -5.46 -8.08
C ALA A 351 -18.64 -6.32 -9.20
N SER A 352 -18.20 -7.58 -9.32
CA SER A 352 -18.72 -8.49 -10.34
C SER A 352 -20.22 -8.75 -10.20
N ARG A 353 -20.78 -8.73 -8.98
CA ARG A 353 -22.21 -8.91 -8.74
C ARG A 353 -23.04 -7.68 -9.10
N MET A 354 -22.53 -6.48 -8.80
CA MET A 354 -23.26 -5.23 -8.96
C MET A 354 -23.11 -4.62 -10.35
N TYR A 355 -21.91 -4.74 -10.93
CA TYR A 355 -21.55 -4.15 -12.21
C TYR A 355 -21.53 -5.18 -13.35
N GLY A 356 -21.38 -6.48 -13.04
CA GLY A 356 -21.02 -7.48 -14.03
C GLY A 356 -19.53 -7.44 -14.36
N PHE A 357 -19.06 -8.38 -15.19
CA PHE A 357 -17.66 -8.42 -15.60
C PHE A 357 -17.30 -7.24 -16.52
N ALA A 358 -16.23 -6.52 -16.20
CA ALA A 358 -15.64 -5.44 -16.99
C ALA A 358 -16.61 -4.30 -17.38
N ASN A 359 -17.37 -3.77 -16.41
CA ASN A 359 -18.30 -2.68 -16.65
C ASN A 359 -17.57 -1.33 -16.72
N GLN A 360 -17.71 -0.64 -17.85
CA GLN A 360 -17.11 0.69 -18.08
C GLN A 360 -17.55 1.78 -17.08
N ASN A 361 -18.66 1.59 -16.36
CA ASN A 361 -19.14 2.56 -15.38
C ASN A 361 -18.64 2.29 -13.95
N GLU A 362 -17.91 1.20 -13.70
CA GLU A 362 -17.44 0.83 -12.34
C GLU A 362 -16.58 1.94 -11.71
N TYR A 363 -15.47 2.30 -12.39
CA TYR A 363 -14.53 3.31 -11.90
C TYR A 363 -15.11 4.73 -11.85
N PRO A 364 -15.84 5.21 -12.88
CA PRO A 364 -16.51 6.51 -12.80
C PRO A 364 -17.49 6.62 -11.63
N ASP A 365 -18.23 5.55 -11.30
CA ASP A 365 -19.15 5.52 -10.17
C ASP A 365 -18.38 5.55 -8.83
N TYR A 366 -17.26 4.83 -8.70
CA TYR A 366 -16.39 4.91 -7.51
C TYR A 366 -15.82 6.31 -7.32
N GLY A 367 -15.32 6.93 -8.40
CA GLY A 367 -14.82 8.31 -8.34
C GLY A 367 -15.89 9.31 -7.89
N GLN A 368 -17.14 9.09 -8.30
CA GLN A 368 -18.27 9.92 -7.87
C GLN A 368 -18.68 9.66 -6.42
N ALA A 369 -18.64 8.40 -5.96
CA ALA A 369 -18.83 8.06 -4.56
C ALA A 369 -17.76 8.73 -3.68
N TYR A 370 -16.50 8.71 -4.09
CA TYR A 370 -15.43 9.39 -3.37
C TYR A 370 -15.56 10.92 -3.44
N ASN A 371 -15.99 11.50 -4.56
CA ASN A 371 -16.31 12.94 -4.64
C ASN A 371 -17.35 13.37 -3.60
N TRP A 372 -18.39 12.56 -3.43
CA TRP A 372 -19.43 12.83 -2.43
C TRP A 372 -18.88 12.72 -1.00
N PHE A 373 -18.06 11.70 -0.74
CA PHE A 373 -17.33 11.55 0.52
C PHE A 373 -16.52 12.81 0.84
N LEU A 374 -15.69 13.27 -0.11
CA LEU A 374 -14.89 14.49 0.04
C LEU A 374 -15.74 15.74 0.24
N GLY A 375 -16.90 15.83 -0.41
CA GLY A 375 -17.82 16.96 -0.25
C GLY A 375 -18.44 17.05 1.15
N LYS A 376 -18.56 15.92 1.86
CA LYS A 376 -19.08 15.85 3.23
C LYS A 376 -18.00 15.99 4.29
N PHE A 377 -16.93 15.21 4.14
CA PHE A 377 -15.93 15.07 5.19
C PHE A 377 -14.74 16.00 4.96
N GLY A 378 -14.37 16.29 3.71
CA GLY A 378 -13.17 17.05 3.36
C GLY A 378 -12.03 16.16 2.84
N GLN A 379 -11.02 16.79 2.25
CA GLN A 379 -9.84 16.10 1.70
C GLN A 379 -8.90 15.59 2.79
N SER A 380 -8.75 16.35 3.88
CA SER A 380 -7.96 15.95 5.05
C SER A 380 -8.45 14.62 5.62
N GLU A 381 -9.75 14.37 5.61
CA GLU A 381 -10.41 13.20 6.16
C GLU A 381 -10.23 11.99 5.26
N GLY A 382 -10.29 12.19 3.94
CA GLY A 382 -10.06 11.12 2.97
C GLY A 382 -8.65 10.53 3.04
N VAL A 383 -7.66 11.36 3.39
CA VAL A 383 -6.27 10.91 3.63
C VAL A 383 -6.08 10.49 5.08
N GLY A 384 -6.69 11.21 6.03
CA GLY A 384 -6.67 10.92 7.45
C GLY A 384 -7.17 9.51 7.78
N LEU A 385 -8.16 9.00 7.04
CA LEU A 385 -8.61 7.61 7.15
C LEU A 385 -7.51 6.58 6.91
N LEU A 386 -6.59 6.85 5.97
CA LEU A 386 -5.47 5.96 5.72
C LEU A 386 -4.51 5.91 6.94
N PHE A 387 -4.30 7.06 7.59
CA PHE A 387 -3.47 7.17 8.79
C PHE A 387 -4.14 6.60 10.03
N ASP A 388 -5.45 6.74 10.18
CA ASP A 388 -6.20 6.11 11.26
C ASP A 388 -6.15 4.60 11.16
N ILE A 389 -6.34 4.06 9.94
CA ILE A 389 -6.11 2.64 9.66
C ILE A 389 -4.67 2.24 10.01
N ARG A 390 -3.68 3.10 9.71
CA ARG A 390 -2.27 2.87 10.07
C ARG A 390 -2.02 2.87 11.60
N ASN A 391 -2.83 3.56 12.39
CA ASN A 391 -2.45 3.83 13.78
C ASN A 391 -3.38 3.16 14.80
N ASN A 392 -4.65 2.98 14.45
CA ASN A 392 -5.72 2.71 15.39
C ASN A 392 -6.53 1.45 15.07
N SER A 393 -6.30 0.77 13.93
CA SER A 393 -7.08 -0.42 13.60
C SER A 393 -6.75 -1.62 14.49
N GLU A 394 -7.76 -2.17 15.17
CA GLU A 394 -7.60 -3.33 16.07
C GLU A 394 -7.32 -4.66 15.35
N HIS A 395 -7.48 -4.72 14.02
CA HIS A 395 -7.26 -5.94 13.27
C HIS A 395 -5.85 -6.03 12.70
N PRO A 396 -5.12 -7.14 12.93
CA PRO A 396 -3.86 -7.38 12.25
C PRO A 396 -4.08 -7.44 10.74
N HIS A 397 -3.35 -6.60 10.03
CA HIS A 397 -3.40 -6.49 8.58
C HIS A 397 -3.10 -7.85 7.95
N GLY A 398 -3.96 -8.26 7.03
CA GLY A 398 -4.01 -9.66 6.63
C GLY A 398 -5.27 -10.04 5.86
N HIS A 399 -6.39 -9.45 6.29
CA HIS A 399 -7.70 -9.60 5.69
C HIS A 399 -8.14 -8.22 5.17
N ALA A 400 -8.79 -8.18 4.01
CA ALA A 400 -9.52 -6.99 3.57
C ALA A 400 -10.32 -6.48 4.77
N PHE A 401 -10.24 -5.18 5.08
CA PHE A 401 -11.01 -4.63 6.20
C PHE A 401 -12.42 -5.14 6.05
N GLY A 402 -12.86 -5.88 7.07
CA GLY A 402 -14.27 -6.19 7.20
C GLY A 402 -14.99 -4.85 7.15
N HIS A 403 -16.17 -4.86 6.53
CA HIS A 403 -17.01 -3.67 6.47
C HIS A 403 -17.09 -2.96 7.84
N GLU A 404 -17.25 -3.74 8.91
CA GLU A 404 -17.34 -3.27 10.30
C GLU A 404 -16.08 -2.49 10.74
N SER A 405 -14.89 -2.98 10.44
CA SER A 405 -13.63 -2.32 10.82
C SER A 405 -13.37 -1.03 10.04
N PHE A 406 -13.81 -0.99 8.77
CA PHE A 406 -13.68 0.23 7.94
C PHE A 406 -14.66 1.30 8.41
N VAL A 407 -15.88 0.90 8.77
CA VAL A 407 -16.87 1.78 9.42
C VAL A 407 -16.33 2.30 10.75
N GLU A 408 -15.74 1.44 11.58
CA GLU A 408 -15.20 1.81 12.89
C GLU A 408 -14.07 2.84 12.76
N ALA A 409 -13.07 2.60 11.92
CA ALA A 409 -11.99 3.54 11.64
C ALA A 409 -12.47 4.86 11.03
N LEU A 410 -13.58 4.86 10.31
CA LEU A 410 -14.18 6.11 9.84
C LEU A 410 -14.92 6.85 10.96
N ASN A 411 -15.64 6.10 11.81
CA ASN A 411 -16.40 6.65 12.93
C ASN A 411 -15.51 7.22 14.04
N THR A 412 -14.26 6.78 14.18
CA THR A 412 -13.25 7.38 15.08
C THR A 412 -12.78 8.75 14.60
N LEU A 413 -12.79 9.01 13.28
CA LEU A 413 -12.33 10.26 12.69
C LEU A 413 -13.39 11.35 12.62
N THR A 414 -14.66 10.98 12.41
CA THR A 414 -15.78 11.93 12.27
C THR A 414 -15.96 12.90 13.46
N PRO A 415 -15.70 12.54 14.73
CA PRO A 415 -15.85 13.47 15.85
C PRO A 415 -14.81 14.61 15.90
N ALA A 416 -13.64 14.44 15.28
CA ALA A 416 -12.51 15.37 15.44
C ALA A 416 -12.51 16.53 14.42
N SER A 417 -13.13 16.37 13.25
CA SER A 417 -13.02 17.36 12.16
C SER A 417 -14.31 17.59 11.35
N CYS A 418 -15.44 16.98 11.73
CA CYS A 418 -16.67 17.12 10.97
C CYS A 418 -17.26 18.55 11.04
N THR A 419 -17.47 19.16 9.88
CA THR A 419 -18.10 20.48 9.75
C THR A 419 -19.62 20.46 9.57
N TYR A 420 -20.24 19.27 9.41
CA TYR A 420 -21.65 19.14 9.02
C TYR A 420 -22.53 18.43 10.06
N ASP A 421 -22.16 17.23 10.49
CA ASP A 421 -22.86 16.48 11.56
C ASP A 421 -21.92 15.42 12.20
N CYS A 422 -21.46 15.65 13.43
CA CYS A 422 -20.55 14.74 14.13
C CYS A 422 -21.24 13.47 14.68
N SER A 423 -22.57 13.34 14.53
CA SER A 423 -23.32 12.12 14.88
C SER A 423 -23.47 11.16 13.70
N TYR A 424 -22.85 11.50 12.56
CA TYR A 424 -23.04 10.84 11.29
C TYR A 424 -22.09 9.64 11.12
N GLU A 425 -22.66 8.45 11.06
CA GLU A 425 -21.91 7.19 10.84
C GLU A 425 -21.76 6.87 9.35
N LEU A 426 -20.80 6.00 8.98
CA LEU A 426 -20.71 5.51 7.59
C LEU A 426 -21.97 4.74 7.14
N SER A 427 -22.69 4.13 8.08
CA SER A 427 -24.01 3.54 7.85
C SER A 427 -25.01 4.60 7.37
N ASP A 428 -24.99 5.80 7.96
CA ASP A 428 -25.78 6.95 7.52
C ASP A 428 -25.29 7.50 6.19
N TYR A 429 -23.98 7.47 5.94
CA TYR A 429 -23.41 7.83 4.63
C TYR A 429 -23.97 6.95 3.50
N ARG A 430 -24.09 5.64 3.73
CA ARG A 430 -24.69 4.71 2.77
C ARG A 430 -26.17 5.02 2.52
N LEU A 431 -26.93 5.32 3.58
CA LEU A 431 -28.34 5.70 3.49
C LEU A 431 -28.56 7.06 2.80
N ASP A 432 -27.65 8.02 2.99
CA ASP A 432 -27.75 9.38 2.46
C ASP A 432 -27.11 9.53 1.07
N TYR A 433 -26.21 8.63 0.67
CA TYR A 433 -25.68 8.59 -0.69
C TYR A 433 -26.87 8.41 -1.64
N PRO A 434 -27.18 9.41 -2.49
CA PRO A 434 -28.50 9.48 -3.09
C PRO A 434 -28.79 8.19 -3.86
N THR A 435 -29.96 7.58 -3.62
CA THR A 435 -30.53 6.39 -4.30
C THR A 435 -30.09 4.96 -3.92
N GLN A 436 -29.27 4.71 -2.87
CA GLN A 436 -29.29 3.36 -2.26
C GLN A 436 -30.73 2.97 -1.82
N LEU A 437 -31.51 3.97 -1.41
CA LEU A 437 -32.89 3.82 -0.91
C LEU A 437 -33.96 3.52 -1.97
N GLN A 438 -33.68 3.54 -3.27
CA GLN A 438 -34.73 3.32 -4.28
C GLN A 438 -35.10 1.84 -4.50
N ASN A 439 -34.39 0.89 -3.89
CA ASN A 439 -34.63 -0.55 -4.06
C ASN A 439 -34.70 -1.37 -2.75
N LEU A 440 -34.95 -0.72 -1.59
CA LEU A 440 -35.34 -1.43 -0.36
C LEU A 440 -36.86 -1.68 -0.31
#